data_AF-A0A1Y4LI07-F1
#
_entry.id   AF-A0A1Y4LI07-F1
#
_cell.length_a   1.000
_cell.length_b   1.000
_cell.length_c   1.000
_cell.angle_alpha   90.00
_cell.angle_beta   90.00
_cell.angle_gamma   90.00
#
_symmetry.space_group_name_H-M   'P 1'
#
loop_
_entity.id
_entity.type
_entity.pdbx_description
1 polymer ?
#
loop_
_entity_poly.entity_id
_entity_poly.type
_entity_poly.pdbx_seq_one_letter_code
_entity_poly.pdbx_strand_id
1 'polypeptide(L)'
;MTTEQFVPYEMKTSIIHILSYEGKNLEGYLENAFFKGRRYFSNLTQMIFLVEELLDSMVFPPRATSMRSFKAGTAHRVTTAHKSVNADKPIASFRLSVLFRQNASWQGNIQWMDDRAVTPFRSVLELVQLMDSVLGQYDSQEEES
;
A
#
# COMPACT_ATOMS: atom_id res chain seq x y z
N MET A 1 -7.32 -29.04 14.61
CA MET A 1 -8.51 -28.24 14.28
C MET A 1 -8.02 -26.82 14.08
N THR A 2 -7.86 -26.38 12.83
CA THR A 2 -7.33 -25.06 12.50
C THR A 2 -8.48 -24.07 12.62
N THR A 3 -8.47 -23.25 13.65
CA THR A 3 -9.46 -22.18 13.83
C THR A 3 -9.30 -21.22 12.65
N GLU A 4 -10.23 -21.22 11.70
CA GLU A 4 -10.27 -20.18 10.67
C GLU A 4 -10.43 -18.84 11.37
N GLN A 5 -9.36 -18.06 11.36
CA GLN A 5 -9.34 -16.74 11.94
C GLN A 5 -10.22 -15.86 11.05
N PHE A 6 -11.46 -15.59 11.50
CA PHE A 6 -12.38 -14.73 10.77
C PHE A 6 -11.83 -13.31 10.75
N VAL A 7 -11.27 -12.91 9.61
CA VAL A 7 -10.92 -11.52 9.34
C VAL A 7 -12.11 -10.87 8.62
N PRO A 8 -12.81 -9.89 9.25
CA PRO A 8 -13.87 -9.13 8.61
C PRO A 8 -13.42 -8.55 7.27
N TYR A 9 -14.33 -8.48 6.29
CA TYR A 9 -14.02 -7.95 4.95
C TYR A 9 -13.37 -6.56 5.00
N GLU A 10 -13.83 -5.70 5.90
CA GLU A 10 -13.32 -4.34 6.10
C GLU A 10 -11.84 -4.30 6.53
N MET A 11 -11.34 -5.33 7.20
CA MET A 11 -9.92 -5.42 7.58
C MET A 11 -9.06 -5.89 6.41
N LYS A 12 -9.64 -6.59 5.42
CA LYS A 12 -8.92 -7.12 4.24
C LYS A 12 -8.63 -6.04 3.19
N THR A 13 -9.23 -4.86 3.35
CA THR A 13 -9.09 -3.75 2.41
C THR A 13 -8.38 -2.58 3.08
N SER A 14 -7.32 -2.09 2.46
CA SER A 14 -6.64 -0.88 2.88
C SER A 14 -6.94 0.26 1.93
N ILE A 15 -7.01 1.49 2.43
CA ILE A 15 -7.12 2.69 1.60
C ILE A 15 -5.77 3.41 1.67
N ILE A 16 -5.16 3.61 0.51
CA ILE A 16 -3.91 4.33 0.34
C ILE A 16 -4.27 5.70 -0.21
N HIS A 17 -3.95 6.74 0.55
CA HIS A 17 -4.10 8.12 0.15
C HIS A 17 -2.75 8.69 -0.27
N ILE A 18 -2.67 9.24 -1.48
CA ILE A 18 -1.48 9.90 -2.00
C ILE A 18 -1.64 11.40 -1.84
N LEU A 19 -0.65 12.04 -1.20
CA LEU A 19 -0.63 13.47 -0.93
C LEU A 19 0.17 14.23 -1.98
N SER A 20 1.31 13.68 -2.43
CA SER A 20 2.11 14.23 -3.53
C SER A 20 2.76 13.10 -4.34
N TYR A 21 3.11 13.43 -5.57
CA TYR A 21 3.81 12.55 -6.49
C TYR A 21 4.74 13.37 -7.38
N GLU A 22 6.02 13.38 -7.04
CA GLU A 22 7.04 14.18 -7.73
C GLU A 22 8.21 13.27 -8.11
N GLY A 23 8.58 13.25 -9.39
CA GLY A 23 9.75 12.51 -9.86
C GLY A 23 9.68 11.02 -9.55
N LYS A 24 8.47 10.44 -9.69
CA LYS A 24 8.12 9.05 -9.32
C LYS A 24 8.19 8.72 -7.83
N ASN A 25 8.40 9.70 -6.95
CA ASN A 25 8.35 9.50 -5.52
C ASN A 25 6.96 9.87 -4.97
N LEU A 26 6.29 8.89 -4.36
CA LEU A 26 4.98 9.08 -3.73
C LEU A 26 5.10 9.32 -2.23
N GLU A 27 4.30 10.24 -1.71
CA GLU A 27 4.10 10.42 -0.28
C GLU A 27 2.61 10.34 0.07
N GLY A 28 2.29 9.94 1.30
CA GLY A 28 0.90 9.73 1.67
C GLY A 28 0.69 9.02 2.99
N TYR A 29 -0.51 8.44 3.12
CA TYR A 29 -0.86 7.65 4.30
C TYR A 29 -1.79 6.49 3.97
N LEU A 30 -1.71 5.46 4.81
CA LEU A 30 -2.53 4.26 4.77
C LEU A 30 -3.58 4.33 5.89
N GLU A 31 -4.82 3.99 5.55
CA GLU A 31 -5.92 3.71 6.48
C GLU A 31 -6.38 2.25 6.31
N ASN A 32 -6.61 1.55 7.41
CA ASN A 32 -7.18 0.21 7.41
C ASN A 32 -7.94 0.00 8.73
N ALA A 33 -9.07 -0.71 8.70
CA ALA A 33 -9.88 -0.97 9.89
C ALA A 33 -9.13 -1.72 11.02
N PHE A 34 -8.04 -2.41 10.70
CA PHE A 34 -7.19 -3.15 11.63
C PHE A 34 -6.42 -2.24 12.60
N PHE A 35 -5.97 -1.05 12.18
CA PHE A 35 -5.31 -0.09 13.08
C PHE A 35 -6.13 1.19 13.21
N LYS A 36 -6.29 1.67 14.45
CA LYS A 36 -6.95 2.96 14.69
C LYS A 36 -5.99 4.09 14.29
N GLY A 37 -6.25 4.75 13.15
CA GLY A 37 -5.57 5.97 12.73
C GLY A 37 -4.89 5.88 11.35
N ARG A 38 -4.13 6.93 11.00
CA ARG A 38 -3.39 7.05 9.74
C ARG A 38 -1.94 6.64 9.93
N ARG A 39 -1.40 5.85 9.00
CA ARG A 39 0.02 5.49 8.95
C ARG A 39 0.69 6.17 7.76
N TYR A 40 1.53 7.17 8.02
CA TYR A 40 2.16 7.97 6.97
C TYR A 40 3.40 7.29 6.39
N PHE A 41 3.63 7.51 5.11
CA PHE A 41 4.83 7.12 4.36
C PHE A 41 5.31 8.28 3.49
N SER A 42 6.62 8.35 3.26
CA SER A 42 7.26 9.39 2.42
C SER A 42 7.87 8.85 1.12
N ASN A 43 7.73 7.55 0.87
CA ASN A 43 8.17 6.90 -0.37
C ASN A 43 7.49 5.53 -0.55
N LEU A 44 7.67 4.96 -1.74
CA LEU A 44 7.16 3.65 -2.13
C LEU A 44 7.61 2.52 -1.19
N THR A 45 8.88 2.48 -0.78
CA THR A 45 9.41 1.41 0.08
C THR A 45 8.71 1.38 1.43
N GLN A 46 8.51 2.55 2.05
CA GLN A 46 7.76 2.66 3.30
C GLN A 46 6.31 2.22 3.12
N MET A 47 5.66 2.60 2.02
CA MET A 47 4.29 2.16 1.72
C MET A 47 4.21 0.63 1.61
N ILE A 48 5.12 0.00 0.86
CA ILE A 48 5.14 -1.47 0.69
C ILE A 48 5.36 -2.15 2.04
N PHE A 49 6.32 -1.69 2.84
CA PHE A 49 6.58 -2.32 4.13
C PHE A 49 5.45 -2.09 5.15
N LEU A 50 4.73 -0.96 5.09
CA LEU A 50 3.55 -0.75 5.94
C LEU A 50 2.43 -1.73 5.61
N VAL A 51 2.20 -1.99 4.32
CA VAL A 51 1.22 -2.99 3.89
C VAL A 51 1.71 -4.40 4.27
N GLU A 52 3.00 -4.74 4.11
CA GLU A 52 3.55 -6.02 4.60
C GLU A 52 3.32 -6.21 6.11
N GLU A 53 3.66 -5.20 6.93
CA GLU A 53 3.50 -5.24 8.40
C GLU A 53 2.02 -5.40 8.80
N LEU A 54 1.12 -4.73 8.09
CA LEU A 54 -0.32 -4.87 8.26
C LEU A 54 -0.78 -6.30 7.95
N LEU A 55 -0.39 -6.86 6.80
CA LEU A 55 -0.78 -8.22 6.40
C LEU A 55 -0.21 -9.29 7.35
N ASP A 56 1.02 -9.09 7.84
CA ASP A 56 1.63 -9.95 8.85
C ASP A 56 0.91 -9.87 10.20
N SER A 57 0.51 -8.67 10.61
CA SER A 57 -0.23 -8.48 11.87
C SER A 57 -1.62 -9.11 11.84
N MET A 58 -2.26 -9.14 10.67
CA MET A 58 -3.53 -9.82 10.46
C MET A 58 -3.39 -11.33 10.26
N VAL A 59 -2.15 -11.84 10.04
CA VAL A 59 -1.88 -13.21 9.59
C VAL A 59 -2.70 -13.56 8.33
N PHE A 60 -3.04 -12.54 7.53
CA PHE A 60 -3.94 -12.67 6.38
C PHE A 60 -3.60 -11.66 5.27
N PRO A 61 -3.47 -12.11 4.01
CA PRO A 61 -3.34 -13.51 3.61
C PRO A 61 -2.10 -14.18 4.23
N PRO A 62 -2.10 -15.49 4.45
CA PRO A 62 -0.92 -16.18 4.94
C PRO A 62 0.22 -16.10 3.92
N ARG A 63 1.46 -15.95 4.42
CA ARG A 63 2.67 -16.02 3.58
C ARG A 63 2.86 -17.45 3.10
N ALA A 64 2.87 -17.68 1.78
CA ALA A 64 3.26 -18.98 1.21
C ALA A 64 4.78 -19.10 1.01
N THR A 65 5.52 -18.00 1.14
CA THR A 65 6.98 -17.96 0.89
C THR A 65 7.65 -17.13 1.98
N SER A 66 8.76 -17.65 2.52
CA SER A 66 9.61 -16.88 3.43
C SER A 66 10.39 -15.82 2.66
N MET A 67 10.44 -14.60 3.17
CA MET A 67 11.34 -13.57 2.64
C MET A 67 12.78 -13.92 2.99
N ARG A 68 13.67 -13.75 2.02
CA ARG A 68 15.13 -13.82 2.23
C ARG A 68 15.60 -12.46 2.76
N SER A 69 16.55 -12.47 3.67
CA SER A 69 17.20 -11.25 4.15
C SER A 69 18.73 -11.43 4.10
N PHE A 70 19.43 -10.34 3.80
CA PHE A 70 20.90 -10.32 3.86
C PHE A 70 21.43 -10.26 5.30
N LYS A 71 20.60 -9.78 6.24
CA LYS A 71 20.90 -9.75 7.68
C LYS A 71 19.84 -10.56 8.43
N ALA A 72 20.26 -11.48 9.28
CA ALA A 72 19.34 -12.21 10.14
C ALA A 72 18.64 -11.24 11.12
N GLY A 73 17.32 -11.37 11.26
CA GLY A 73 16.56 -10.62 12.28
C GLY A 73 16.15 -9.19 11.92
N THR A 74 16.44 -8.68 10.71
CA THR A 74 15.86 -7.41 10.27
C THR A 74 14.42 -7.63 9.80
N ALA A 75 13.48 -7.65 10.75
CA ALA A 75 12.09 -7.34 10.40
C ALA A 75 12.10 -5.96 9.71
N HIS A 76 11.41 -5.82 8.58
CA HIS A 76 11.21 -4.51 7.92
C HIS A 76 10.29 -3.66 8.80
N ARG A 77 10.82 -3.18 9.93
CA ARG A 77 10.13 -2.26 10.82
C ARG A 77 10.06 -0.92 10.11
N VAL A 78 8.86 -0.47 9.78
CA VAL A 78 8.70 0.85 9.20
C VAL A 78 8.67 1.89 10.31
N THR A 79 9.64 2.80 10.30
CA THR A 79 9.45 4.09 10.95
C THR A 79 8.45 4.86 10.09
N THR A 80 7.20 4.97 10.55
CA THR A 80 6.19 5.77 9.85
C THR A 80 6.73 7.18 9.66
N ALA A 81 6.55 7.75 8.47
CA ALA A 81 6.90 9.14 8.23
C ALA A 81 6.11 10.07 9.19
N HIS A 82 6.64 11.27 9.44
CA HIS A 82 5.86 12.32 10.08
C HIS A 82 4.81 12.83 9.08
N LYS A 83 3.66 13.28 9.59
CA LYS A 83 2.63 13.93 8.77
C LYS A 83 3.27 15.10 8.01
N SER A 84 3.21 15.09 6.69
CA SER A 84 3.58 16.25 5.88
C SER A 84 2.68 17.44 6.28
N VAL A 85 3.29 18.57 6.62
CA VAL A 85 2.59 19.75 7.17
C VAL A 85 1.65 20.38 6.14
N ASN A 86 1.85 20.10 4.85
CA ASN A 86 1.31 20.93 3.77
C ASN A 86 0.23 20.28 2.90
N ALA A 87 -0.17 19.03 3.16
CA ALA A 87 -1.18 18.36 2.35
C ALA A 87 -2.22 17.64 3.22
N ASP A 88 -3.33 18.33 3.51
CA ASP A 88 -4.48 17.73 4.20
C ASP A 88 -5.42 16.99 3.23
N LYS A 89 -5.36 17.30 1.92
CA LYS A 89 -6.21 16.68 0.90
C LYS A 89 -5.39 15.76 -0.01
N PRO A 90 -5.76 14.47 -0.14
CA PRO A 90 -5.15 13.56 -1.10
C PRO A 90 -5.42 13.97 -2.55
N ILE A 91 -4.39 13.87 -3.41
CA ILE A 91 -4.50 14.05 -4.86
C ILE A 91 -5.13 12.81 -5.55
N ALA A 92 -4.92 11.63 -4.95
CA ALA A 92 -5.49 10.37 -5.41
C ALA A 92 -5.68 9.41 -4.23
N SER A 93 -6.65 8.51 -4.33
CA SER A 93 -6.90 7.48 -3.31
C SER A 93 -7.15 6.12 -3.96
N PHE A 94 -6.53 5.07 -3.40
CA PHE A 94 -6.61 3.72 -3.92
C PHE A 94 -7.11 2.77 -2.83
N ARG A 95 -8.11 1.95 -3.14
CA ARG A 95 -8.49 0.81 -2.32
C ARG A 95 -7.69 -0.41 -2.77
N LEU A 96 -6.88 -0.96 -1.87
CA LEU A 96 -6.05 -2.13 -2.09
C LEU A 96 -6.64 -3.35 -1.38
N SER A 97 -6.80 -4.45 -2.10
CA SER A 97 -7.17 -5.76 -1.57
C SER A 97 -6.12 -6.79 -1.96
N VAL A 98 -5.30 -7.23 -1.01
CA VAL A 98 -4.32 -8.30 -1.25
C VAL A 98 -4.99 -9.65 -1.00
N LEU A 99 -5.01 -10.50 -2.02
CA LEU A 99 -5.66 -11.82 -1.98
C LEU A 99 -4.65 -12.95 -1.74
N PHE A 100 -3.45 -12.85 -2.31
CA PHE A 100 -2.43 -13.88 -2.21
C PHE A 100 -1.03 -13.30 -2.00
N ARG A 101 -0.20 -14.07 -1.29
CA ARG A 101 1.22 -13.75 -1.00
C ARG A 101 2.10 -14.93 -1.38
N GLN A 102 2.44 -14.99 -2.66
CA GLN A 102 3.18 -16.08 -3.29
C GLN A 102 4.39 -15.52 -4.05
N ASN A 103 5.44 -16.33 -4.21
CA ASN A 103 6.65 -15.94 -4.94
C ASN A 103 7.30 -14.64 -4.43
N ALA A 104 7.26 -14.42 -3.11
CA ALA A 104 7.73 -13.19 -2.45
C ALA A 104 7.12 -11.90 -3.04
N SER A 105 5.85 -11.96 -3.44
CA SER A 105 5.10 -10.83 -4.01
C SER A 105 3.62 -10.90 -3.59
N TRP A 106 2.84 -9.89 -3.98
CA TRP A 106 1.40 -9.80 -3.73
C TRP A 106 0.60 -9.96 -5.01
N GLN A 107 -0.61 -10.49 -4.86
CA GLN A 107 -1.61 -10.55 -5.92
C GLN A 107 -2.96 -10.15 -5.34
N GLY A 108 -3.77 -9.46 -6.13
CA GLY A 108 -5.06 -8.97 -5.66
C GLY A 108 -5.71 -7.98 -6.59
N ASN A 109 -6.47 -7.04 -6.02
CA ASN A 109 -7.15 -5.99 -6.77
C ASN A 109 -6.79 -4.62 -6.19
N ILE A 110 -6.68 -3.64 -7.08
CA ILE A 110 -6.60 -2.22 -6.75
C ILE A 110 -7.79 -1.50 -7.40
N GLN A 111 -8.38 -0.56 -6.67
CA GLN A 111 -9.42 0.31 -7.18
C GLN A 111 -9.00 1.76 -7.01
N TRP A 112 -9.00 2.53 -8.10
CA TRP A 112 -8.90 3.99 -8.00
C TRP A 112 -10.26 4.55 -7.59
N MET A 113 -10.29 5.32 -6.50
CA MET A 113 -11.54 5.73 -5.87
C MET A 113 -12.33 6.77 -6.68
N ASP A 114 -11.66 7.57 -7.50
CA ASP A 114 -12.32 8.65 -8.26
C ASP A 114 -13.06 8.12 -9.49
N ASP A 115 -12.45 7.18 -10.23
CA ASP A 115 -13.05 6.54 -11.41
C ASP A 115 -13.78 5.23 -11.08
N ARG A 116 -13.67 4.75 -9.84
CA ARG A 116 -14.23 3.48 -9.32
C ARG A 116 -13.81 2.22 -10.10
N ALA A 117 -12.91 2.33 -11.07
CA ALA A 117 -12.36 1.22 -11.83
C ALA A 117 -11.56 0.28 -10.93
N VAL A 118 -11.91 -1.00 -10.95
CA VAL A 118 -11.21 -2.08 -10.23
C VAL A 118 -10.35 -2.84 -11.22
N THR A 119 -9.05 -2.93 -10.95
CA THR A 119 -8.09 -3.62 -11.81
C THR A 119 -7.35 -4.69 -10.99
N PRO A 120 -7.26 -5.94 -11.47
CA PRO A 120 -6.45 -6.96 -10.83
C PRO A 120 -4.96 -6.67 -11.03
N PHE A 121 -4.13 -7.07 -10.07
CA PHE A 121 -2.67 -7.08 -10.18
C PHE A 121 -2.11 -8.45 -9.77
N ARG A 122 -1.01 -8.85 -10.42
CA ARG A 122 -0.34 -10.15 -10.30
C ARG A 122 1.02 -10.05 -9.62
N SER A 123 1.49 -8.84 -9.34
CA SER A 123 2.70 -8.59 -8.56
C SER A 123 2.69 -7.21 -7.93
N VAL A 124 3.54 -6.99 -6.92
CA VAL A 124 3.79 -5.66 -6.35
C VAL A 124 4.28 -4.67 -7.42
N LEU A 125 5.06 -5.13 -8.40
CA LEU A 125 5.52 -4.27 -9.50
C LEU A 125 4.36 -3.80 -10.37
N GLU A 126 3.41 -4.68 -10.69
CA GLU A 126 2.21 -4.32 -11.45
C GLU A 126 1.31 -3.37 -10.65
N LEU A 127 1.18 -3.56 -9.34
CA LEU A 127 0.52 -2.61 -8.45
C LEU A 127 1.14 -1.21 -8.57
N VAL A 128 2.49 -1.12 -8.54
CA VAL A 128 3.21 0.14 -8.69
C VAL A 128 2.97 0.77 -10.06
N GLN A 129 3.00 -0.02 -11.14
CA GLN A 129 2.73 0.48 -12.50
C GLN A 129 1.29 0.99 -12.66
N LEU A 130 0.31 0.31 -12.06
CA LEU A 130 -1.08 0.75 -12.07
C LEU A 130 -1.25 2.07 -11.31
N MET A 131 -0.64 2.21 -10.13
CA MET A 131 -0.63 3.47 -9.39
C MET A 131 0.05 4.58 -10.19
N ASP A 132 1.22 4.31 -10.77
CA ASP A 132 1.97 5.27 -11.61
C ASP A 132 1.16 5.75 -12.82
N SER A 133 0.41 4.85 -13.47
CA SER A 133 -0.42 5.23 -14.63
C SER A 133 -1.51 6.26 -14.30
N VAL A 134 -1.99 6.26 -13.05
CA VAL A 134 -2.94 7.25 -12.54
C VAL A 134 -2.21 8.47 -12.00
N LEU A 135 -1.10 8.28 -11.27
CA LEU A 135 -0.38 9.36 -10.61
C LEU A 135 0.42 10.24 -11.58
N GLY A 136 0.83 9.72 -12.73
CA GLY A 136 1.57 10.47 -13.75
C GLY A 136 0.83 11.71 -14.26
N GLN A 137 -0.50 11.75 -14.16
CA GLN A 137 -1.28 12.95 -14.53
C GLN A 137 -1.10 14.13 -13.56
N TYR A 138 -0.51 13.90 -12.38
CA TYR A 138 -0.22 14.93 -11.37
C TYR A 138 1.26 15.36 -11.37
N ASP A 139 2.16 14.53 -11.92
CA ASP A 139 3.61 14.80 -12.05
C ASP A 139 3.88 15.92 -13.09
N SER A 140 2.95 16.14 -14.03
CA SER A 140 3.12 17.08 -15.15
C SER A 140 2.61 18.50 -14.89
N GLN A 141 2.15 18.84 -13.68
CA GLN A 141 1.57 20.16 -13.39
C GLN A 141 2.58 21.23 -12.94
N GLU A 142 3.88 20.90 -12.82
CA GLU A 142 4.91 21.85 -12.37
C GLU A 142 5.78 22.45 -13.48
N GLU A 143 5.61 22.06 -14.76
CA GLU A 143 6.43 22.61 -15.87
C GLU A 143 5.84 23.86 -16.55
N GLU A 144 4.67 24.37 -16.13
CA GLU A 144 4.01 25.54 -16.77
C GLU A 144 3.82 26.78 -15.87
N SER A 145 4.66 27.00 -14.84
CA SER A 145 4.64 28.23 -14.02
C SER A 145 5.96 29.01 -14.02
#